data_AF-A0A497PDS5-F1
#
_entry.id   AF-A0A497PDS5-F1
#
_cell.length_a   1.000
_cell.length_b   1.000
_cell.length_c   1.000
_cell.angle_alpha   90.00
_cell.angle_beta   90.00
_cell.angle_gamma   90.00
#
_symmetry.space_group_name_H-M   'P 1'
#
loop_
_entity.id
_entity.type
_entity.pdbx_description
1 polymer ?
#
loop_
_entity_poly.entity_id
_entity_poly.type
_entity_poly.pdbx_seq_one_letter_code
_entity_poly.pdbx_strand_id
1 'polypeptide(L)'
;MHKWFARRASCVFRAILLGALKPAFKPNGTPTDLMEEFYKDHTNDPDTKGKHVLDPFMGGGTTVVEALRLGCHVTGIDINPVAWFIVKTEVEPIDLDELQEAFERLAERPVDWNDNRPLRETL
;
A
#
# COMPACT_ATOMS: atom_id res chain seq x y z
N MET A 1 11.59 -22.47 4.33
CA MET A 1 12.03 -21.12 4.75
C MET A 1 11.23 -20.09 3.96
N HIS A 2 10.23 -19.45 4.58
CA HIS A 2 9.38 -18.44 3.92
C HIS A 2 10.22 -17.19 3.66
N LYS A 3 10.49 -16.88 2.39
CA LYS A 3 11.25 -15.69 1.98
C LYS A 3 10.31 -14.49 1.97
N TRP A 4 10.15 -13.81 3.10
CA TRP A 4 9.25 -12.66 3.23
C TRP A 4 9.53 -11.53 2.22
N PHE A 5 10.77 -11.42 1.73
CA PHE A 5 11.19 -10.48 0.68
C PHE A 5 10.69 -10.84 -0.73
N ALA A 6 10.24 -12.07 -0.97
CA ALA A 6 9.69 -12.48 -2.26
C ALA A 6 8.23 -12.01 -2.37
N ARG A 7 8.04 -10.76 -2.80
CA ARG A 7 6.70 -10.20 -2.98
C ARG A 7 5.94 -10.93 -4.08
N ARG A 8 4.67 -11.23 -3.81
CA ARG A 8 3.73 -11.70 -4.82
C ARG A 8 3.38 -10.53 -5.75
N ALA A 9 3.08 -10.83 -7.01
CA ALA A 9 2.66 -9.81 -7.96
C ALA A 9 1.38 -9.13 -7.49
N SER A 10 1.40 -7.80 -7.38
CA SER A 10 0.26 -6.98 -6.91
C SER A 10 -0.98 -7.20 -7.78
N CYS A 11 -0.81 -7.30 -9.10
CA CYS A 11 -1.91 -7.54 -10.04
C CYS A 11 -2.70 -8.82 -9.73
N VAL A 12 -2.05 -9.87 -9.23
CA VAL A 12 -2.73 -11.12 -8.86
C VAL A 12 -3.61 -10.91 -7.64
N PHE A 13 -3.09 -10.25 -6.60
CA PHE A 13 -3.87 -9.99 -5.39
C PHE A 13 -5.01 -9.01 -5.63
N ARG A 14 -4.78 -7.96 -6.43
CA ARG A 14 -5.84 -7.04 -6.85
C ARG A 14 -6.98 -7.77 -7.56
N ALA A 15 -6.65 -8.65 -8.52
CA ALA A 15 -7.65 -9.45 -9.22
C ALA A 15 -8.42 -10.40 -8.28
N ILE A 16 -7.73 -11.04 -7.33
CA ILE A 16 -8.38 -11.91 -6.32
C ILE A 16 -9.34 -11.09 -5.45
N LEU A 17 -8.91 -9.93 -4.96
CA LEU A 17 -9.75 -9.07 -4.11
C LEU A 17 -10.98 -8.55 -4.86
N LEU A 18 -10.80 -8.07 -6.10
CA LEU A 18 -11.91 -7.63 -6.94
C LEU A 18 -12.88 -8.78 -7.25
N GLY A 19 -12.36 -9.95 -7.60
CA GLY A 19 -13.20 -11.13 -7.84
C GLY A 19 -13.95 -11.61 -6.60
N ALA A 20 -13.41 -11.39 -5.40
CA ALA A 20 -14.04 -11.77 -4.14
C ALA A 20 -15.07 -10.75 -3.64
N LEU A 21 -14.88 -9.45 -3.92
CA LEU A 21 -15.66 -8.36 -3.34
C LEU A 21 -16.72 -7.79 -4.30
N LYS A 22 -16.45 -7.78 -5.61
CA LYS A 22 -17.39 -7.23 -6.59
C LYS A 22 -18.55 -8.21 -6.83
N PRO A 23 -19.78 -7.71 -7.07
CA PRO A 23 -20.90 -8.57 -7.40
C PRO A 23 -20.64 -9.30 -8.73
N ALA A 24 -21.10 -10.55 -8.86
CA ALA A 24 -20.94 -11.32 -10.09
C ALA A 24 -21.68 -10.70 -11.28
N PHE A 25 -22.80 -10.03 -11.03
CA PHE A 25 -23.63 -9.37 -12.03
C PHE A 25 -23.95 -7.94 -11.60
N LYS A 26 -23.93 -7.02 -12.58
CA LYS A 26 -24.41 -5.63 -12.43
C LYS A 26 -25.94 -5.62 -12.29
N PRO A 27 -26.56 -4.53 -11.76
CA PRO A 27 -28.02 -4.45 -11.57
C PRO A 27 -28.86 -4.65 -12.84
N ASN A 28 -28.29 -4.41 -14.02
CA ASN A 28 -28.90 -4.63 -15.33
C ASN A 28 -28.80 -6.09 -15.82
N GLY A 29 -28.27 -7.01 -15.00
CA GLY A 29 -28.12 -8.43 -15.31
C GLY A 29 -26.89 -8.80 -16.14
N THR A 30 -26.06 -7.84 -16.55
CA THR A 30 -24.81 -8.15 -17.28
C THR A 30 -23.72 -8.57 -16.29
N PRO A 31 -22.82 -9.52 -16.65
CA PRO A 31 -21.68 -9.87 -15.80
C PRO A 31 -20.80 -8.66 -15.46
N THR A 32 -20.18 -8.69 -14.28
CA THR A 32 -19.16 -7.69 -13.92
C THR A 32 -17.89 -7.93 -14.73
N ASP A 33 -17.39 -6.89 -15.38
CA ASP A 33 -16.12 -6.93 -16.10
C ASP A 33 -14.98 -6.64 -15.12
N LEU A 34 -14.30 -7.71 -14.68
CA LEU A 34 -13.18 -7.57 -13.73
C LEU A 34 -11.97 -6.86 -14.35
N MET A 35 -11.79 -6.89 -15.67
CA MET A 35 -10.71 -6.15 -16.32
C MET A 35 -11.02 -4.66 -16.35
N GLU A 36 -12.28 -4.29 -16.59
CA GLU A 36 -12.74 -2.91 -16.45
C GLU A 36 -12.58 -2.42 -15.00
N GLU A 37 -13.02 -3.22 -14.03
CA GLU A 37 -12.85 -2.91 -12.60
C GLU A 37 -11.38 -2.85 -12.20
N PHE A 38 -10.48 -3.63 -12.79
CA PHE A 38 -9.07 -3.61 -12.42
C PHE A 38 -8.43 -2.21 -12.52
N TYR A 39 -8.83 -1.41 -13.50
CA TYR A 39 -8.24 -0.09 -13.78
C TYR A 39 -9.02 1.10 -13.18
N LYS A 40 -10.15 0.87 -12.53
CA LYS A 40 -10.92 1.95 -11.86
C LYS A 40 -10.29 2.37 -10.54
N ASP A 41 -10.65 3.57 -10.09
CA ASP A 41 -10.42 4.03 -8.72
C ASP A 41 -11.52 3.45 -7.80
N HIS A 42 -11.09 2.85 -6.69
CA HIS A 42 -11.95 2.20 -5.69
C HIS A 42 -11.97 2.93 -4.35
N THR A 43 -11.33 4.11 -4.26
CA THR A 43 -11.23 4.89 -3.00
C THR A 43 -12.59 5.09 -2.33
N ASN A 44 -13.65 5.25 -3.11
CA ASN A 44 -15.03 5.41 -2.63
C ASN A 44 -16.01 4.36 -3.17
N ASP A 45 -15.51 3.20 -3.61
CA ASP A 45 -16.36 2.15 -4.18
C ASP A 45 -17.20 1.47 -3.08
N PRO A 46 -18.53 1.42 -3.22
CA PRO A 46 -19.42 0.84 -2.20
C PRO A 46 -19.24 -0.67 -1.99
N ASP A 47 -18.70 -1.40 -2.97
CA ASP A 47 -18.50 -2.85 -2.89
C ASP A 47 -17.26 -3.21 -2.08
N THR A 48 -16.23 -2.35 -2.07
CA THR A 48 -14.94 -2.60 -1.41
C THR A 48 -14.71 -1.74 -0.17
N LYS A 49 -15.22 -0.50 -0.15
CA LYS A 49 -15.02 0.43 0.95
C LYS A 49 -15.60 -0.12 2.25
N GLY A 50 -14.79 -0.11 3.29
CA GLY A 50 -15.19 -0.58 4.62
C GLY A 50 -15.26 -2.11 4.76
N LYS A 51 -14.95 -2.88 3.72
CA LYS A 51 -14.82 -4.34 3.83
C LYS A 51 -13.56 -4.69 4.62
N HIS A 52 -13.63 -5.74 5.44
CA HIS A 52 -12.51 -6.19 6.25
C HIS A 52 -11.78 -7.35 5.56
N VAL A 53 -10.47 -7.21 5.38
CA VAL A 53 -9.57 -8.25 4.85
C VAL A 53 -8.60 -8.68 5.96
N LEU A 54 -8.46 -9.98 6.17
CA LEU A 54 -7.49 -10.56 7.08
C LEU A 54 -6.44 -11.34 6.28
N ASP A 55 -5.17 -11.00 6.46
CA ASP A 55 -4.05 -11.80 5.98
C ASP A 55 -3.22 -12.30 7.17
N PRO A 56 -3.37 -13.57 7.59
CA PRO A 56 -2.67 -14.10 8.76
C PRO A 56 -1.19 -14.41 8.50
N PHE A 57 -0.71 -14.30 7.26
CA PHE A 57 0.67 -14.59 6.84
C PHE A 57 1.13 -13.58 5.78
N MET A 58 1.03 -12.29 6.10
CA MET A 58 1.13 -11.21 5.11
C MET A 58 2.50 -11.12 4.41
N GLY A 59 3.57 -11.63 5.02
CA GLY A 59 4.91 -11.58 4.45
C GLY A 59 5.30 -10.16 4.07
N GLY A 60 5.63 -9.95 2.80
CA GLY A 60 5.98 -8.64 2.26
C GLY A 60 4.82 -7.66 2.06
N GLY A 61 3.59 -8.00 2.46
CA GLY A 61 2.47 -7.05 2.56
C GLY A 61 1.66 -6.80 1.29
N THR A 62 1.85 -7.57 0.21
CA THR A 62 1.12 -7.35 -1.06
C THR A 62 -0.40 -7.29 -0.85
N THR A 63 -0.97 -8.21 -0.07
CA THR A 63 -2.41 -8.22 0.26
C THR A 63 -2.83 -6.95 0.99
N VAL A 64 -2.01 -6.49 1.94
CA VAL A 64 -2.30 -5.31 2.77
C VAL A 64 -2.35 -4.06 1.90
N VAL A 65 -1.31 -3.83 1.10
CA VAL A 65 -1.22 -2.65 0.22
C VAL A 65 -2.35 -2.64 -0.80
N GLU A 66 -2.63 -3.76 -1.48
CA GLU A 66 -3.66 -3.80 -2.51
C GLU A 66 -5.08 -3.69 -1.94
N ALA A 67 -5.36 -4.27 -0.77
CA ALA A 67 -6.66 -4.13 -0.13
C ALA A 67 -6.89 -2.70 0.38
N LEU A 68 -5.86 -2.03 0.92
CA LEU A 68 -5.96 -0.61 1.29
C LEU A 68 -6.22 0.29 0.07
N ARG A 69 -5.57 0.02 -1.07
CA ARG A 69 -5.84 0.71 -2.35
C ARG A 69 -7.27 0.52 -2.87
N LEU A 70 -7.95 -0.55 -2.46
CA LEU A 70 -9.36 -0.79 -2.76
C LEU A 70 -10.31 -0.16 -1.72
N GLY A 71 -9.81 0.58 -0.73
CA GLY A 71 -10.63 1.18 0.33
C GLY A 71 -11.06 0.20 1.43
N CYS A 72 -10.51 -1.01 1.46
CA CYS A 72 -10.78 -1.99 2.51
C CYS A 72 -10.09 -1.60 3.84
N HIS A 73 -10.65 -2.06 4.96
CA HIS A 73 -9.92 -2.18 6.22
C HIS A 73 -9.14 -3.48 6.23
N VAL A 74 -7.87 -3.46 6.66
CA VAL A 74 -7.00 -4.63 6.58
C VAL A 74 -6.31 -4.91 7.91
N THR A 75 -6.31 -6.19 8.29
CA THR A 75 -5.49 -6.72 9.38
C THR A 75 -4.46 -7.67 8.79
N GLY A 76 -3.19 -7.28 8.82
CA GLY A 76 -2.07 -8.13 8.42
C GLY A 76 -1.30 -8.66 9.63
N ILE A 77 -0.95 -9.94 9.61
CA ILE A 77 -0.17 -10.61 10.67
C ILE A 77 1.04 -11.28 10.02
N ASP A 78 2.21 -11.11 10.64
CA ASP A 78 3.39 -11.91 10.35
C ASP A 78 4.17 -12.17 11.64
N ILE A 79 4.74 -13.37 11.77
CA ILE A 79 5.58 -13.73 12.92
C ILE A 79 6.95 -13.05 12.86
N ASN A 80 7.41 -12.66 11.67
CA ASN A 80 8.67 -11.98 11.50
C ASN A 80 8.50 -10.49 11.79
N PRO A 81 9.14 -9.96 12.85
CA PRO A 81 9.00 -8.55 13.24
C PRO A 81 9.55 -7.59 12.17
N VAL A 82 10.50 -8.01 11.34
CA VAL A 82 11.04 -7.19 10.24
C VAL A 82 10.03 -7.05 9.12
N ALA A 83 9.36 -8.15 8.75
CA ALA A 83 8.30 -8.12 7.73
C ALA A 83 7.13 -7.24 8.22
N TRP A 84 6.73 -7.41 9.48
CA TRP A 84 5.73 -6.55 10.10
C TRP A 84 6.10 -5.08 10.09
N PHE A 85 7.33 -4.74 10.51
CA PHE A 85 7.79 -3.35 10.57
C PHE A 85 7.81 -2.69 9.19
N ILE A 86 8.29 -3.40 8.16
CA ILE A 86 8.31 -2.90 6.78
C ILE A 86 6.90 -2.64 6.29
N VAL A 87 5.99 -3.62 6.39
CA VAL A 87 4.61 -3.47 5.90
C VAL A 87 3.88 -2.38 6.65
N LYS A 88 4.06 -2.27 7.98
CA LYS A 88 3.53 -1.16 8.77
C LYS A 88 4.00 0.18 8.21
N THR A 89 5.31 0.34 8.04
CA THR A 89 5.92 1.60 7.56
C THR A 89 5.45 1.95 6.15
N GLU A 90 5.22 0.96 5.28
CA GLU A 90 4.75 1.19 3.91
C GLU A 90 3.32 1.74 3.82
N VAL A 91 2.48 1.48 4.82
CA VAL A 91 1.05 1.81 4.78
C VAL A 91 0.61 2.77 5.89
N GLU A 92 1.50 3.09 6.82
CA GLU A 92 1.23 4.01 7.92
C GLU A 92 0.95 5.41 7.34
N PRO A 93 -0.18 6.03 7.70
CA PRO A 93 -0.46 7.40 7.27
C PRO A 93 0.62 8.32 7.85
N ILE A 94 1.07 9.26 7.03
CA ILE A 94 2.05 10.26 7.40
C ILE A 94 1.40 11.64 7.40
N ASP A 95 1.87 12.51 8.29
CA ASP A 95 1.59 13.93 8.21
C ASP A 95 2.48 14.53 7.12
N LEU A 96 1.85 15.12 6.10
CA LEU A 96 2.57 15.69 4.95
C LEU A 96 3.35 16.95 5.32
N ASP A 97 2.86 17.73 6.29
CA ASP A 97 3.54 18.93 6.74
C ASP A 97 4.77 18.55 7.56
N GLU A 98 4.64 17.58 8.47
CA GLU A 98 5.79 17.04 9.23
C GLU A 98 6.84 16.40 8.30
N LEU A 99 6.40 15.67 7.27
CA LEU A 99 7.31 15.11 6.27
C LEU A 99 8.07 16.22 5.53
N GLN A 100 7.38 17.28 5.11
CA GLN A 100 8.00 18.40 4.41
C GLN A 100 8.99 19.15 5.30
N GLU A 101 8.65 19.38 6.57
CA GLU A 101 9.55 19.99 7.55
C GLU A 101 10.81 19.13 7.79
N ALA A 102 10.63 17.81 7.91
CA ALA A 102 11.74 16.87 8.07
C ALA A 102 12.64 16.85 6.83
N PHE A 103 12.05 16.95 5.63
CA PHE A 103 12.78 17.07 4.37
C PHE A 103 13.61 18.35 4.32
N GLU A 104 13.02 19.53 4.60
CA GLU A 104 13.75 20.80 4.57
C GLU A 104 14.87 20.84 5.61
N ARG A 105 14.64 20.30 6.81
CA ARG A 105 15.70 20.17 7.84
C ARG A 105 16.89 19.34 7.33
N LEU A 106 16.62 18.28 6.58
CA LEU A 106 17.69 17.44 6.01
C LEU A 106 18.37 18.14 4.83
N ALA A 107 17.60 18.82 3.98
CA ALA A 107 18.08 19.55 2.81
C ALA A 107 19.00 20.72 3.20
N GLU A 108 18.68 21.43 4.28
CA GLU A 108 19.45 22.56 4.81
C GLU A 108 20.61 22.13 5.73
N ARG A 109 20.73 20.83 6.04
CA ARG A 109 21.78 20.33 6.92
C ARG A 109 23.16 20.61 6.31
N PRO A 110 24.05 21.35 6.99
CA PRO A 110 25.43 21.53 6.57
C PRO A 110 26.15 20.19 6.48
N VAL A 111 26.99 20.02 5.45
CA VAL A 111 27.80 18.82 5.31
C VAL A 111 29.28 19.14 5.16
N ASP A 112 30.11 18.48 5.96
CA ASP A 112 31.54 18.77 6.09
C ASP A 112 32.32 18.56 4.77
N TRP A 113 31.81 17.70 3.88
CA TRP A 113 32.45 17.37 2.60
C TRP A 113 32.13 18.36 1.47
N ASN A 114 31.28 19.37 1.69
CA ASN A 114 30.92 20.39 0.70
C ASN A 114 31.06 21.81 1.29
N ASP A 115 32.20 22.13 1.90
CA ASP A 115 32.47 23.43 2.52
C ASP A 115 31.40 23.89 3.55
N ASN A 116 30.79 22.94 4.29
CA ASN A 116 29.64 23.19 5.17
C ASN A 116 28.41 23.81 4.48
N ARG A 117 28.29 23.69 3.16
CA ARG A 117 27.09 24.08 2.42
C ARG A 117 25.94 23.11 2.72
N PRO A 118 24.70 23.55 2.53
CA PRO A 118 23.51 22.69 2.63
C PRO A 118 23.62 21.42 1.78
N LEU A 119 23.10 20.30 2.30
CA LEU A 119 23.04 19.02 1.59
C LEU A 119 22.38 19.15 0.22
N ARG A 120 21.37 20.01 0.07
CA ARG A 120 20.68 20.21 -1.22
C ARG A 120 21.57 20.73 -2.34
N GLU A 121 22.71 21.31 -2.02
CA GLU A 121 23.70 21.80 -3.00
C GLU A 121 24.73 20.72 -3.40
N THR A 122 24.54 19.46 -2.97
CA THR A 122 25.48 18.35 -3.23
C THR A 122 25.09 17.42 -4.38
N LEU A 123 23.90 17.60 -4.97
CA LEU A 123 23.36 16.82 -6.09
C LEU A 123 23.27 17.69 -7.35
#